data_AF-A0A1F3B9K2-F1
#
_entry.id   AF-A0A1F3B9K2-F1
#
_cell.length_a   1.000
_cell.length_b   1.000
_cell.length_c   1.000
_cell.angle_alpha   90.00
_cell.angle_beta   90.00
_cell.angle_gamma   90.00
#
_symmetry.space_group_name_H-M   'P 1'
#
loop_
_entity.id
_entity.type
_entity.pdbx_description
1 polymer ?
#
loop_
_entity_poly.entity_id
_entity_poly.type
_entity_poly.pdbx_seq_one_letter_code
_entity_poly.pdbx_strand_id
1 'polypeptide(L)' 'MDQIMIDVTDVPGVEVGDEATLYGGGYDYLSVSAIAEKIGTIPYEVLCNIGPRVARVYLNT' A
#
# COMPACT_ATOMS: atom_id res chain seq x y z
N MET A 1 4.06 -5.54 15.34
CA MET A 1 2.94 -6.05 14.54
C MET A 1 3.34 -5.79 13.12
N ASP A 2 3.60 -6.84 12.36
CA ASP A 2 4.48 -6.77 11.18
C ASP A 2 3.86 -7.50 9.97
N GLN A 3 2.59 -7.91 10.08
CA GLN A 3 1.90 -8.71 9.07
C GLN A 3 0.41 -8.31 9.00
N ILE A 4 -0.15 -8.41 7.79
CA ILE A 4 -1.59 -8.33 7.49
C ILE A 4 -1.96 -9.53 6.61
N MET A 5 -3.24 -9.85 6.54
CA MET A 5 -3.78 -10.90 5.65
C MET A 5 -4.82 -10.30 4.72
N ILE A 6 -4.84 -10.75 3.48
CA ILE A 6 -5.82 -10.40 2.46
C ILE A 6 -6.42 -11.67 1.88
N ASP A 7 -7.69 -11.61 1.49
CA ASP A 7 -8.35 -12.71 0.79
C ASP A 7 -8.02 -12.63 -0.71
N VAL A 8 -7.48 -13.71 -1.26
CA VAL A 8 -7.09 -13.83 -2.67
C VAL A 8 -7.84 -14.97 -3.37
N THR A 9 -8.90 -15.50 -2.77
CA THR A 9 -9.65 -16.67 -3.27
C THR A 9 -10.11 -16.48 -4.73
N ASP A 10 -10.51 -15.26 -5.09
CA ASP A 10 -11.02 -14.92 -6.42
C ASP A 10 -9.96 -14.37 -7.39
N VAL A 11 -8.68 -14.27 -6.97
CA VAL A 11 -7.59 -13.74 -7.79
C VAL A 11 -6.80 -14.91 -8.40
N PRO A 12 -6.93 -15.19 -9.71
CA PRO A 12 -6.24 -16.31 -10.32
C PRO A 12 -4.73 -16.06 -10.44
N GLY A 13 -3.93 -17.09 -10.19
CA GLY A 13 -2.48 -17.06 -10.45
C GLY A 13 -1.65 -16.33 -9.41
N VAL A 14 -2.17 -16.11 -8.19
CA VAL A 14 -1.39 -15.56 -7.08
C VAL A 14 -0.37 -16.58 -6.58
N GLU A 15 0.88 -16.16 -6.48
CA GLU A 15 2.00 -16.97 -6.03
C GLU A 15 2.78 -16.30 -4.88
N VAL A 16 3.58 -17.11 -4.18
CA VAL A 16 4.47 -16.60 -3.13
C VAL A 16 5.56 -15.75 -3.77
N GLY A 17 5.64 -14.49 -3.35
CA GLY A 17 6.63 -13.54 -3.86
C GLY A 17 6.02 -12.47 -4.78
N ASP A 18 4.72 -12.57 -5.09
CA ASP A 18 4.02 -11.55 -5.86
C ASP A 18 4.01 -10.20 -5.14
N GLU A 19 4.13 -9.13 -5.93
CA GLU A 19 4.08 -7.76 -5.44
C GLU A 19 2.63 -7.34 -5.12
N ALA A 20 2.43 -6.79 -3.93
CA ALA A 20 1.17 -6.18 -3.53
C ALA A 20 1.35 -4.67 -3.32
N THR A 21 0.52 -3.86 -3.97
CA THR A 21 0.50 -2.40 -3.78
C THR A 21 -0.47 -2.02 -2.65
N LEU A 22 0.02 -1.35 -1.60
CA LEU A 22 -0.83 -0.84 -0.52
C LEU A 22 -1.55 0.47 -0.87
N TYR A 23 -0.86 1.36 -1.59
CA TYR A 23 -1.41 2.59 -2.18
C TYR A 23 -0.49 3.10 -3.30
N GLY A 24 -1.05 3.86 -4.23
CA GLY A 24 -0.42 4.23 -5.49
C GLY A 24 -0.69 3.19 -6.58
N GLY A 25 0.34 2.86 -7.36
CA GLY A 25 0.27 1.86 -8.42
C GLY A 25 0.03 2.44 -9.82
N GLY A 26 -0.34 1.56 -10.75
CA GLY A 26 -0.58 1.87 -12.17
C GLY A 26 -2.06 1.96 -12.52
N TYR A 27 -2.59 0.92 -13.18
CA TYR A 27 -3.94 0.91 -13.76
C TYR A 27 -5.06 1.07 -12.72
N ASP A 28 -4.92 0.47 -11.54
CA ASP A 28 -5.88 0.59 -10.44
C ASP A 28 -5.31 1.45 -9.31
N TYR A 29 -5.22 2.75 -9.58
CA TYR A 29 -4.53 3.71 -8.72
C TYR A 29 -5.32 4.00 -7.43
N LEU A 30 -4.81 3.53 -6.29
CA LEU A 30 -5.37 3.87 -4.99
C LEU A 30 -4.68 5.10 -4.39
N SER A 31 -5.33 6.26 -4.44
CA SER A 31 -4.75 7.49 -3.89
C SER A 31 -4.62 7.44 -2.36
N VAL A 32 -3.57 8.09 -1.84
CA VAL A 32 -3.37 8.27 -0.38
C VAL A 32 -4.55 9.03 0.25
N SER A 33 -5.14 9.97 -0.47
CA SER A 33 -6.32 10.72 0.00
C SER A 33 -7.53 9.82 0.22
N ALA A 34 -7.77 8.85 -0.67
CA ALA A 34 -8.87 7.89 -0.50
C ALA A 34 -8.68 7.01 0.75
N ILE A 35 -7.43 6.66 1.09
CA ILE A 35 -7.12 5.95 2.32
C ILE A 35 -7.36 6.82 3.54
N ALA A 36 -6.89 8.06 3.50
CA ALA A 36 -7.07 9.02 4.59
C ALA A 36 -8.56 9.22 4.90
N GLU A 37 -9.39 9.36 3.87
CA GLU A 37 -10.85 9.45 4.00
C GLU A 37 -11.45 8.19 4.65
N LYS A 38 -11.05 7.00 4.20
CA LYS A 38 -11.53 5.72 4.76
C LYS A 38 -11.21 5.54 6.25
N ILE A 39 -10.08 6.05 6.72
CA ILE A 39 -9.65 5.92 8.11
C ILE A 39 -9.94 7.18 8.95
N GLY A 40 -10.60 8.19 8.37
CA GLY A 40 -11.01 9.41 9.07
C GLY A 40 -9.86 10.35 9.42
N THR A 41 -8.83 10.45 8.58
CA THR A 41 -7.66 11.32 8.78
C THR A 41 -7.32 12.13 7.52
N ILE A 42 -6.16 12.79 7.52
CA ILE A 42 -5.58 13.58 6.43
C ILE A 42 -4.46 12.80 5.72
N PRO A 43 -4.18 13.08 4.43
CA PRO A 43 -3.13 12.40 3.67
C PRO A 43 -1.73 12.47 4.32
N TYR A 44 -1.45 13.57 5.01
CA TYR A 44 -0.16 13.81 5.65
C TYR A 44 0.11 12.81 6.78
N GLU A 45 -0.91 12.45 7.56
CA GLU A 45 -0.76 11.43 8.60
C GLU A 45 -0.45 10.07 7.99
N VAL A 46 -1.09 9.69 6.89
CA VAL A 46 -0.82 8.41 6.20
C VAL A 46 0.64 8.33 5.74
N LEU A 47 1.15 9.40 5.11
CA LEU A 47 2.53 9.44 4.59
C LEU A 47 3.57 9.48 5.71
N CYS A 48 3.35 10.29 6.75
CA CYS A 48 4.30 10.48 7.84
C CYS A 48 4.33 9.30 8.82
N ASN A 49 3.28 8.48 8.87
CA ASN A 49 3.22 7.32 9.76
C ASN A 49 4.06 6.12 9.26
N ILE A 50 4.66 6.21 8.08
CA ILE A 50 5.60 5.20 7.58
C ILE A 50 6.93 5.33 8.32
N GLY A 51 7.08 4.46 9.31
CA GLY A 51 8.26 4.41 10.17
C GLY A 51 9.55 4.00 9.43
N PRO A 52 10.71 4.14 10.08
CA PRO A 52 12.03 3.89 9.48
C PRO A 52 12.30 2.42 9.14
N ARG A 53 11.45 1.47 9.57
CA ARG A 53 11.59 0.04 9.25
C ARG A 53 11.28 -0.27 7.79
N VAL A 54 10.50 0.58 7.13
CA VAL A 54 10.16 0.43 5.71
C VAL A 54 11.29 1.06 4.89
N ALA A 55 11.99 0.24 4.10
CA ALA A 55 13.04 0.71 3.23
C ALA A 55 12.47 1.63 2.13
N ARG A 56 13.12 2.77 1.89
CA ARG A 56 12.75 3.72 0.83
C ARG A 56 13.70 3.55 -0.34
N VAL A 57 13.16 3.18 -1.50
CA VAL A 57 13.90 3.09 -2.77
C VAL A 57 13.56 4.32 -3.60
N TYR A 58 14.57 5.10 -3.97
CA TYR A 58 14.39 6.31 -4.79
C TYR A 58 14.63 5.95 -6.26
N LEU A 59 13.60 6.16 -7.08
CA LEU A 59 13.68 5.93 -8.52
C LEU A 59 14.05 7.25 -9.20
N ASN A 60 15.22 7.29 -9.85
CA ASN A 60 15.52 8.34 -10.82
C ASN A 60 15.00 7.87 -12.17
N THR A 61 13.78 8.28 -12.49
CA THR A 61 13.21 8.09 -13.83
C THR A 61 13.35 9.37 -14.62
#